data_AF-A0A938FUD7-F1
#
_entry.id   AF-A0A938FUD7-F1
#
_cell.length_a   1.000
_cell.length_b   1.000
_cell.length_c   1.000
_cell.angle_alpha   90.00
_cell.angle_beta   90.00
_cell.angle_gamma   90.00
#
_symmetry.space_group_name_H-M   'P 1'
#
loop_
_entity.id
_entity.type
_entity.pdbx_description
1 polymer ?
#
loop_
_entity_poly.entity_id
_entity_poly.type
_entity_poly.pdbx_seq_one_letter_code
_entity_poly.pdbx_strand_id
1 'polypeptide(L)'
;MRLLAAAGLALAALMAAEPGWYPHEGGLLKYRVQIRFGEEPDTMPEGWKFGRVSAVATDTAGNVYVFQRGKKADPIVVFDSKGKYLRSWGRG
;
A
#
# COMPACT_ATOMS: atom_id res chain seq x y z
N MET A 1 31.32 23.19 43.60
CA MET A 1 30.32 23.85 44.45
C MET A 1 28.94 23.45 43.92
N ARG A 2 28.45 22.26 44.29
CA ARG A 2 27.38 21.99 45.28
C ARG A 2 26.04 22.70 44.97
N LEU A 3 25.09 21.89 44.48
CA LEU A 3 23.64 21.80 44.78
C LEU A 3 22.79 23.06 44.52
N LEU A 4 21.63 22.97 43.86
CA LEU A 4 20.41 22.43 44.47
C LEU A 4 19.43 21.86 43.43
N ALA A 5 18.80 20.75 43.81
CA ALA A 5 17.65 20.14 43.17
C ALA A 5 16.35 20.80 43.65
N ALA A 6 15.32 20.82 42.81
CA ALA A 6 13.94 20.92 43.25
C ALA A 6 13.12 19.84 42.51
N ALA A 7 12.70 18.84 43.28
CA ALA A 7 11.86 17.73 42.85
C ALA A 7 10.39 18.18 42.88
N GLY A 8 9.70 18.06 41.74
CA GLY A 8 8.25 18.05 41.68
C GLY A 8 7.80 16.68 41.22
N LEU A 9 7.31 15.84 42.13
CA LEU A 9 6.66 14.58 41.77
C LEU A 9 5.32 14.89 41.09
N ALA A 10 5.25 14.68 39.78
CA ALA A 10 3.97 14.49 39.11
C ALA A 10 3.61 13.01 39.21
N LEU A 11 2.69 12.65 40.11
CA LEU A 11 2.11 11.30 40.14
C LEU A 11 1.09 11.20 39.01
N ALA A 12 1.56 10.89 37.81
CA ALA A 12 0.69 10.49 36.71
C ALA A 12 0.20 9.07 37.02
N ALA A 13 -1.10 8.93 37.31
CA ALA A 13 -1.75 7.63 37.36
C ALA A 13 -1.57 6.97 35.98
N LEU A 14 -0.80 5.88 35.93
CA LEU A 14 -0.67 5.06 34.74
C LEU A 14 -1.98 4.30 34.57
N MET A 15 -2.96 4.90 33.90
CA MET A 15 -4.07 4.15 33.34
C MET A 15 -3.46 3.29 32.24
N ALA A 16 -3.21 2.01 32.55
CA ALA A 16 -2.93 1.03 31.52
C ALA A 16 -4.19 1.00 30.63
N ALA A 17 -4.09 1.59 29.45
CA ALA A 17 -5.10 1.44 28.42
C ALA A 17 -5.14 -0.05 28.09
N GLU A 18 -6.21 -0.73 28.50
CA GLU A 18 -6.54 -2.07 28.03
C GLU A 18 -6.43 -2.06 26.50
N PRO A 19 -5.54 -2.86 25.88
CA PRO A 19 -5.45 -2.88 24.44
C PRO A 19 -6.79 -3.40 23.90
N GLY A 20 -7.56 -2.51 23.28
CA GLY A 20 -8.83 -2.86 22.61
C GLY A 20 -8.65 -3.79 21.41
N TRP A 21 -7.44 -4.30 21.19
CA TRP A 21 -7.06 -5.20 20.12
C TRP A 21 -6.23 -6.36 20.67
N TYR A 22 -6.76 -7.58 20.54
CA TYR A 22 -6.00 -8.80 20.76
C TYR A 22 -5.30 -9.18 19.46
N PRO A 23 -3.96 -9.27 19.44
CA PRO A 23 -3.25 -9.73 18.24
C PRO A 23 -3.66 -11.17 17.94
N HIS A 24 -4.11 -11.41 16.71
CA HIS A 24 -4.26 -12.75 16.17
C HIS A 24 -2.87 -13.40 16.03
N GLU A 25 -2.83 -14.73 15.89
CA GLU A 25 -1.57 -15.42 15.58
C GLU A 25 -0.94 -14.84 14.31
N GLY A 26 0.29 -14.34 14.43
CA GLY A 26 0.98 -13.58 13.37
C GLY A 26 1.43 -12.22 13.89
N GLY A 27 2.73 -11.93 13.82
CA GLY A 27 3.27 -10.63 14.21
C GLY A 27 2.71 -9.47 13.36
N LEU A 28 3.07 -8.24 13.71
CA LEU A 28 2.67 -7.05 12.94
C LEU A 28 3.06 -7.18 11.47
N LEU A 29 2.07 -7.21 10.58
CA LEU A 29 2.29 -7.18 9.14
C LEU A 29 2.92 -5.83 8.77
N LYS A 30 4.14 -5.86 8.24
CA LYS A 30 4.78 -4.67 7.66
C LYS A 30 4.33 -4.54 6.20
N TYR A 31 3.55 -3.51 5.91
CA TYR A 31 3.13 -3.20 4.55
C TYR A 31 3.53 -1.78 4.16
N ARG A 32 3.66 -1.54 2.86
CA ARG A 32 3.77 -0.21 2.27
C ARG A 32 2.59 -0.04 1.33
N VAL A 33 1.84 1.05 1.50
CA VAL A 33 0.81 1.42 0.54
C VAL A 33 1.49 2.08 -0.67
N GLN A 34 1.31 1.49 -1.86
CA GLN A 34 1.62 2.16 -3.11
C GLN A 34 0.35 2.88 -3.59
N ILE A 35 0.22 4.13 -3.17
CA ILE A 35 -0.85 5.01 -3.65
C ILE A 35 -0.62 5.21 -5.16
N ARG A 36 -1.68 5.07 -5.97
CA ARG A 36 -1.63 5.23 -7.44
C ARG A 36 -0.76 4.20 -8.19
N PHE A 37 -0.73 2.97 -7.71
CA PHE A 37 -0.09 1.86 -8.41
C PHE A 37 -0.49 1.79 -9.89
N GLY A 38 0.51 1.79 -10.79
CA GLY A 38 0.30 1.75 -12.24
C GLY A 38 -0.08 3.09 -12.88
N GLU A 39 -0.44 4.09 -12.09
CA GLU A 39 -0.63 5.48 -12.56
C GLU A 39 0.58 6.36 -12.22
N GLU A 40 1.32 6.02 -11.16
CA GLU A 40 2.56 6.68 -10.74
C GLU A 40 3.62 5.60 -10.44
N PRO A 41 4.78 5.60 -11.15
CA PRO A 41 5.14 6.50 -12.24
C PRO A 41 4.27 6.29 -13.50
N ASP A 42 3.96 7.39 -14.20
CA ASP A 42 3.14 7.37 -15.42
C ASP A 42 3.92 6.70 -16.56
N THR A 43 3.79 5.38 -16.65
CA THR A 43 4.57 4.51 -17.54
C THR A 43 3.70 3.76 -18.53
N MET A 44 2.38 3.88 -18.41
CA MET A 44 1.45 3.36 -19.40
C MET A 44 1.56 4.14 -20.71
N PRO A 45 1.07 3.57 -21.84
CA PRO A 45 0.99 4.31 -23.10
C PRO A 45 0.21 5.62 -22.95
N GLU A 46 0.57 6.62 -23.76
CA GLU A 46 -0.02 7.96 -23.67
C GLU A 46 -1.55 7.94 -23.73
N GLY A 47 -2.20 8.72 -22.86
CA GLY A 47 -3.66 8.82 -22.78
C GLY A 47 -4.36 7.65 -22.09
N TRP A 48 -3.62 6.61 -21.67
CA TRP A 48 -4.19 5.50 -20.92
C TRP A 48 -4.54 5.92 -19.50
N LYS A 49 -5.71 5.46 -19.05
CA LYS A 49 -6.16 5.54 -17.66
C LYS A 49 -6.96 4.32 -17.31
N PHE A 50 -6.87 3.89 -16.06
CA PHE A 50 -7.73 2.85 -15.56
C PHE A 50 -9.20 3.30 -15.57
N GLY A 51 -10.08 2.36 -15.90
CA GLY A 51 -11.46 2.42 -15.46
C GLY A 51 -11.60 1.79 -14.08
N ARG A 52 -12.71 1.07 -13.88
CA ARG A 52 -12.94 0.35 -12.62
C ARG A 52 -12.13 -0.95 -12.61
N VAL A 53 -11.17 -1.05 -11.69
CA VAL A 53 -10.42 -2.30 -11.44
C VAL A 53 -11.34 -3.30 -10.74
N SER A 54 -11.42 -4.51 -11.29
CA SER A 54 -12.26 -5.60 -10.76
C SER A 54 -11.47 -6.70 -10.09
N ALA A 55 -10.22 -6.92 -10.47
CA ALA A 55 -9.37 -7.95 -9.88
C ALA A 55 -7.89 -7.62 -10.08
N VAL A 56 -7.06 -8.16 -9.19
CA VAL A 56 -5.61 -8.17 -9.29
C VAL A 56 -5.06 -9.55 -8.95
N ALA A 57 -3.97 -9.96 -9.61
CA ALA A 57 -3.25 -11.20 -9.32
C ALA A 57 -1.75 -10.98 -9.49
N THR A 58 -0.93 -11.84 -8.90
CA THR A 58 0.54 -11.79 -9.05
C THR A 58 1.12 -13.12 -9.47
N ASP A 59 2.22 -13.09 -10.21
CA ASP A 59 3.02 -14.29 -10.52
C ASP A 59 4.27 -14.40 -9.64
N THR A 60 5.03 -15.49 -9.81
CA THR A 60 6.26 -15.76 -9.05
C THR A 60 7.41 -14.82 -9.37
N ALA A 61 7.36 -14.10 -10.50
CA ALA A 61 8.32 -13.07 -10.85
C ALA A 61 7.97 -11.70 -10.22
N GLY A 62 6.82 -11.61 -9.53
CA GLY A 62 6.34 -10.38 -8.92
C GLY A 62 5.66 -9.43 -9.91
N ASN A 63 5.25 -9.92 -11.08
CA ASN A 63 4.41 -9.13 -11.97
C ASN A 63 2.99 -9.03 -11.41
N VAL A 64 2.37 -7.88 -11.57
CA VAL A 64 1.01 -7.59 -11.10
C VAL A 64 0.09 -7.48 -12.31
N TYR A 65 -0.90 -8.37 -12.38
CA TYR A 65 -1.92 -8.41 -13.42
C TYR A 65 -3.14 -7.67 -12.91
N VAL A 66 -3.58 -6.64 -13.62
CA VAL A 66 -4.71 -5.80 -13.26
C VAL A 66 -5.81 -5.98 -14.29
N PHE A 67 -6.98 -6.45 -13.86
CA PHE A 67 -8.18 -6.51 -14.69
C PHE A 67 -9.05 -5.26 -14.45
N GLN A 68 -9.22 -4.46 -15.49
CA GLN A 68 -9.89 -3.17 -15.45
C GLN A 68 -10.97 -3.04 -16.52
N ARG A 69 -12.05 -2.30 -16.22
CA ARG A 69 -13.24 -2.16 -17.09
C ARG A 69 -13.43 -0.74 -17.63
N GLY A 70 -12.36 -0.13 -18.12
CA GLY A 70 -12.33 1.19 -18.74
C GLY A 70 -12.11 1.11 -20.24
N LYS A 71 -12.49 2.18 -20.95
CA LYS A 71 -12.38 2.26 -22.42
C LYS A 71 -10.99 2.72 -22.90
N LYS A 72 -10.17 3.29 -22.02
CA LYS A 72 -8.91 3.97 -22.37
C LYS A 72 -7.69 3.05 -22.35
N ALA A 73 -7.70 2.00 -21.53
CA ALA A 73 -6.66 0.99 -21.46
C ALA A 73 -7.21 -0.39 -21.86
N ASP A 74 -6.31 -1.32 -22.15
CA ASP A 74 -6.66 -2.72 -22.41
C ASP A 74 -7.32 -3.36 -21.17
N PRO A 75 -8.19 -4.39 -21.33
CA PRO A 75 -8.83 -5.04 -20.19
C PRO A 75 -7.85 -5.61 -19.18
N ILE A 76 -6.74 -6.22 -19.64
CA ILE A 76 -5.68 -6.73 -18.79
C ILE A 76 -4.41 -5.90 -19.01
N VAL A 77 -3.89 -5.34 -17.92
CA VAL A 77 -2.64 -4.57 -17.91
C VAL A 77 -1.69 -5.19 -16.89
N VAL A 78 -0.43 -5.39 -17.27
CA VAL A 78 0.58 -6.04 -16.43
C VAL A 78 1.67 -5.05 -16.06
N PHE A 79 2.01 -5.01 -14.77
CA PHE A 79 3.02 -4.15 -14.19
C PHE A 79 4.10 -4.97 -13.48
N ASP A 80 5.26 -4.38 -13.20
CA ASP A 80 6.17 -4.90 -12.20
C ASP A 80 5.69 -4.58 -10.76
N SER A 81 6.42 -5.05 -9.76
CA SER A 81 6.11 -4.82 -8.34
C SER A 81 6.17 -3.36 -7.89
N LYS A 82 6.68 -2.45 -8.73
CA LYS A 82 6.77 -1.01 -8.50
C LYS A 82 5.75 -0.22 -9.31
N GLY A 83 4.84 -0.90 -10.02
CA GLY A 83 3.80 -0.25 -10.82
C GLY A 83 4.31 0.26 -12.18
N LYS A 84 5.48 -0.20 -12.66
CA LYS A 84 5.93 0.11 -14.03
C LYS A 84 5.20 -0.78 -15.03
N TYR A 85 4.60 -0.18 -16.05
CA TYR A 85 3.97 -0.90 -17.15
C TYR A 85 4.94 -1.86 -17.85
N LEU A 86 4.47 -3.09 -18.11
CA LEU A 86 5.23 -4.12 -18.83
C LEU A 86 4.58 -4.48 -20.17
N ARG A 87 3.28 -4.81 -20.16
CA ARG A 87 2.51 -5.29 -21.33
C ARG A 87 1.02 -5.29 -21.05
N SER A 88 0.20 -5.53 -22.08
CA SER A 88 -1.26 -5.59 -21.96
C SER A 88 -1.91 -6.36 -23.12
N TRP A 89 -3.17 -6.78 -22.94
CA TRP A 89 -3.98 -7.43 -23.97
C TRP A 89 -5.48 -7.45 -23.62
N GLY A 90 -6.28 -7.94 -24.57
CA GLY A 90 -7.71 -8.25 -24.38
C GLY A 90 -8.66 -7.35 -25.15
N ARG A 91 -8.16 -6.35 -25.89
CA ARG A 91 -8.97 -5.70 -26.93
C ARG A 91 -9.08 -6.66 -28.12
N GLY A 92 -10.31 -6.96 -28.53
CA GLY A 92 -10.63 -7.69 -29.75
C GLY A 92 -10.69 -6.75 -30.95
#